data_AF-A0A378FXN5-F1
#
_entry.id   AF-A0A378FXN5-F1
#
_cell.length_a   1.000
_cell.length_b   1.000
_cell.length_c   1.000
_cell.angle_alpha   90.00
_cell.angle_beta   90.00
_cell.angle_gamma   90.00
#
_symmetry.space_group_name_H-M   'P 1'
#
loop_
_entity.id
_entity.type
_entity.pdbx_description
1 polymer ?
#
loop_
_entity_poly.entity_id
_entity_poly.type
_entity_poly.pdbx_seq_one_letter_code
_entity_poly.pdbx_strand_id
1 'polypeptide(L)' 'MPAILANGVEWYQNISTSKDAGTKLMGFSGRVKNPGVWELPFGTTAREISKITPAYARWPEV' A
#
# COMPACT_ATOMS: atom_id res chain seq x y z
N MET A 1 -9.76 3.76 -12.98
CA MET A 1 -10.79 4.44 -13.82
C MET A 1 -12.10 3.67 -13.91
N PRO A 2 -12.19 2.40 -14.37
CA PRO A 2 -13.49 1.72 -14.47
C PRO A 2 -14.20 1.53 -13.11
N ALA A 3 -13.45 1.28 -12.03
CA ALA A 3 -14.02 1.10 -10.69
C ALA A 3 -14.67 2.36 -10.09
N ILE A 4 -14.20 3.56 -10.49
CA ILE A 4 -14.74 4.84 -10.00
C ILE A 4 -16.06 5.15 -10.71
N LEU A 5 -16.15 4.85 -12.01
CA LEU A 5 -17.39 4.99 -12.77
C LEU A 5 -18.47 4.00 -12.30
N ALA A 6 -18.07 2.81 -11.85
CA ALA A 6 -19.00 1.79 -11.37
C ALA A 6 -19.53 2.07 -9.94
N ASN A 7 -18.69 2.59 -9.03
CA ASN A 7 -19.05 2.77 -7.62
C ASN A 7 -19.28 4.24 -7.20
N GLY A 8 -19.02 5.19 -8.11
CA GLY A 8 -19.16 6.63 -7.85
C GLY A 8 -17.93 7.26 -7.19
N VAL A 9 -17.88 8.60 -7.21
CA VAL A 9 -16.81 9.42 -6.64
C VAL A 9 -16.73 9.30 -5.12
N GLU A 10 -17.87 9.18 -4.45
CA GLU A 10 -17.95 9.07 -2.98
C GLU A 10 -17.31 7.79 -2.47
N TRP A 11 -17.47 6.67 -3.19
CA TRP A 11 -16.75 5.43 -2.90
C TRP A 11 -15.24 5.63 -2.97
N TYR A 12 -14.72 6.27 -4.02
CA TYR A 12 -13.28 6.52 -4.18
C TYR A 12 -12.70 7.42 -3.08
N GLN A 13 -13.48 8.41 -2.63
CA GLN A 13 -13.10 9.31 -1.54
C GLN A 13 -13.11 8.62 -0.16
N ASN A 14 -13.98 7.64 0.05
CA ASN A 14 -14.09 6.93 1.34
C ASN A 14 -13.01 5.85 1.54
N ILE A 15 -12.28 5.46 0.49
CA ILE A 15 -11.18 4.48 0.61
C ILE A 15 -9.90 5.14 1.12
N SER A 16 -9.71 6.43 0.88
CA SER A 16 -8.54 7.17 1.39
C SER A 16 -8.72 7.55 2.85
N THR A 17 -7.67 7.34 3.63
CA THR A 17 -7.61 7.73 5.05
C THR A 17 -7.02 9.15 5.22
N SER A 18 -6.53 9.77 4.13
CA SER A 18 -6.00 11.14 4.14
C SER A 18 -6.76 12.08 3.20
N LYS A 19 -6.41 13.37 3.25
CA LYS A 19 -7.00 14.45 2.45
C LYS A 19 -6.83 14.24 0.93
N ASP A 20 -5.89 13.38 0.54
CA ASP A 20 -5.65 12.98 -0.84
C ASP A 20 -6.45 11.72 -1.16
N ALA A 21 -7.39 11.85 -2.11
CA ALA A 21 -8.32 10.79 -2.44
C ALA A 21 -7.68 9.62 -3.21
N GLY A 22 -7.94 8.40 -2.76
CA GLY A 22 -7.65 7.15 -3.48
C GLY A 22 -6.65 6.19 -2.85
N THR A 23 -6.39 5.12 -3.61
CA THR A 23 -5.37 4.10 -3.36
C THR A 23 -4.17 4.31 -4.28
N LYS A 24 -2.97 4.04 -3.78
CA LYS A 24 -1.73 4.09 -4.56
C LYS A 24 -1.08 2.72 -4.56
N LEU A 25 -0.66 2.27 -5.75
CA LEU A 25 0.20 1.11 -5.90
C LEU A 25 1.61 1.48 -5.45
N MET A 26 2.08 0.87 -4.37
CA MET A 26 3.42 1.04 -3.82
C MET A 26 4.22 -0.24 -4.02
N GLY A 27 5.32 -0.14 -4.77
CA GLY A 27 6.27 -1.23 -4.95
C GLY A 27 7.28 -1.26 -3.82
N PHE A 28 7.27 -2.33 -3.01
CA PHE A 28 8.28 -2.57 -1.99
C PHE A 28 9.31 -3.57 -2.51
N SER A 29 10.57 -3.15 -2.51
CA SER A 29 11.72 -3.95 -2.91
C SER A 29 12.85 -3.81 -1.89
N GLY A 30 13.80 -4.75 -1.89
CA GLY A 30 14.94 -4.76 -0.97
C GLY A 30 14.80 -5.75 0.19
N ARG A 31 15.19 -5.35 1.41
CA ARG A 31 15.28 -6.22 2.60
C ARG A 31 13.93 -6.47 3.27
N VAL A 32 12.92 -6.84 2.48
CA VAL A 32 11.56 -7.14 2.95
C VAL A 32 11.26 -8.62 2.72
N LYS A 33 10.51 -9.25 3.62
CA LYS A 33 10.13 -10.66 3.46
C LYS A 33 9.21 -10.91 2.26
N ASN A 34 8.35 -9.94 1.94
CA ASN A 34 7.36 -10.05 0.87
C ASN A 34 7.54 -8.92 -0.15
N PRO A 35 8.59 -8.98 -0.99
CA PRO A 35 8.78 -8.00 -2.05
C PRO A 35 7.62 -8.10 -3.06
N GLY A 36 7.13 -6.95 -3.53
CA GLY A 36 5.99 -6.90 -4.44
C GLY A 36 5.33 -5.54 -4.53
N VAL A 37 4.30 -5.46 -5.36
CA VAL A 37 3.45 -4.26 -5.49
C VAL A 37 2.22 -4.44 -4.62
N TRP A 38 1.99 -3.47 -3.75
CA TRP A 38 0.86 -3.45 -2.82
C TRP A 38 -0.02 -2.25 -3.11
N GLU A 39 -1.33 -2.48 -3.24
CA GLU A 39 -2.31 -1.40 -3.29
C GLU A 39 -2.65 -0.95 -1.87
N LEU A 40 -2.33 0.29 -1.54
CA LEU A 40 -2.52 0.84 -0.19
C LEU A 40 -3.27 2.18 -0.25
N PRO A 41 -4.16 2.46 0.72
CA PRO A 41 -4.83 3.74 0.81
C PRO A 41 -3.84 4.87 1.14
N PHE A 42 -4.11 6.05 0.59
CA PHE A 42 -3.35 7.25 0.94
C PHE A 42 -3.48 7.55 2.44
N GLY A 43 -2.35 7.86 3.08
CA GLY A 43 -2.24 8.03 4.53
C GLY A 43 -1.61 6.85 5.27
N THR A 44 -1.40 5.71 4.59
CA THR A 44 -0.68 4.57 5.19
C THR A 44 0.75 4.97 5.55
N THR A 45 1.11 4.84 6.82
CA THR A 45 2.44 5.21 7.33
C THR A 45 3.48 4.13 7.01
N ALA A 46 4.75 4.53 6.93
CA ALA A 46 5.87 3.58 6.76
C ALA A 46 5.90 2.49 7.86
N ARG A 47 5.37 2.79 9.05
CA ARG A 47 5.26 1.83 10.15
C ARG A 47 4.22 0.75 9.88
N GLU A 48 3.07 1.10 9.30
CA GLU A 48 2.04 0.14 8.90
C GLU A 48 2.53 -0.74 7.77
N ILE A 49 3.22 -0.15 6.79
CA ILE A 49 3.90 -0.88 5.71
C ILE A 49 4.90 -1.88 6.28
N SER A 50 5.69 -1.50 7.30
CA SER A 50 6.65 -2.40 7.94
C SER A 50 5.99 -3.58 8.67
N LYS A 51 4.74 -3.43 9.15
CA LYS A 51 3.97 -4.56 9.72
C LYS A 51 3.53 -5.55 8.63
N ILE A 52 3.11 -5.04 7.48
CA ILE A 52 2.67 -5.87 6.34
C ILE A 52 3.86 -6.57 5.69
N THR A 53 4.96 -5.85 5.55
CA THR A 53 6.22 -6.31 4.94
C THR A 53 7.37 -6.15 5.94
N PRO A 54 7.49 -7.08 6.91
CA PRO A 54 8.57 -7.03 7.87
C PRO A 54 9.93 -7.15 7.19
N ALA A 55 10.88 -6.35 7.68
CA ALA A 55 12.25 -6.38 7.20
C ALA A 55 12.94 -7.69 7.60
N TYR A 56 13.86 -8.16 6.77
CA TYR A 56 14.69 -9.31 7.13
C TYR A 56 15.66 -8.93 8.26
N ALA A 57 15.53 -9.58 9.42
CA ALA A 57 16.39 -9.34 10.58
C ALA A 57 17.83 -9.85 10.38
N ARG A 58 18.01 -10.90 9.57
CA ARG A 58 19.30 -11.45 9.14
C ARG A 58 19.19 -11.81 7.66
N TRP A 59 20.20 -11.53 6.84
CA TRP A 59 20.19 -12.01 5.46
C TRP A 59 20.08 -13.54 5.47
N PRO A 60 19.23 -14.16 4.62
CA PRO A 60 19.40 -15.57 4.34
C PRO A 60 20.79 -15.71 3.72
N GLU A 61 21.72 -16.26 4.48
CA GLU A 61 23.06 -16.60 3.99
C GLU A 61 22.84 -17.58 2.82
N VAL A 62 23.34 -17.19 1.66
CA VAL A 62 23.50 -18.08 0.50
C VAL A 62 24.63 -19.06 0.78
#